data_AF-A0A7W2ECZ3-F1
#
_entry.id   AF-A0A7W2ECZ3-F1
#
_cell.length_a   1.000
_cell.length_b   1.000
_cell.length_c   1.000
_cell.angle_alpha   90.00
_cell.angle_beta   90.00
_cell.angle_gamma   90.00
#
_symmetry.space_group_name_H-M   'P 1'
#
loop_
_entity.id
_entity.type
_entity.pdbx_description
1 polymer ?
#
loop_
_entity_poly.entity_id
_entity_poly.type
_entity_poly.pdbx_seq_one_letter_code
_entity_poly.pdbx_strand_id
1 'polypeptide(L)'
;MINNNSRVKLAQGAHPFLRADNVMQFGTDATRTGLVTTEHAKDVAALLGVLMRPRRLGWVVEQLAELIGAEAARSLVDDLVSYRVLVPAIKPEVLLVGHGRLATAVTARLRECGLDVRTQARNEALSKFLLRGDTWVPVAAVNTTALLGELAALTRQRQGAVLPVTQVDARVVVGPVCARPGPCPLCVRLYLLDRDPNWPVVEQRAPLSVQGEPIAAAAGAAFAAVLLRRLAGVPDPPGVSAPKPNAGLLTVVDPFAPNPVSTATLPPHPDCAMCF
;
A
#
# COMPACT_ATOMS: atom_id res chain seq x y z
N MET A 1 -4.41 16.75 7.07
CA MET A 1 -5.38 17.16 8.12
C MET A 1 -6.75 17.18 7.46
N ILE A 2 -7.71 16.42 7.98
CA ILE A 2 -9.09 16.38 7.45
C ILE A 2 -9.81 17.65 7.95
N ASN A 3 -10.54 18.33 7.08
CA ASN A 3 -11.34 19.53 7.42
C ASN A 3 -12.77 19.40 6.88
N ASN A 4 -13.65 20.36 7.19
CA ASN A 4 -15.07 20.30 6.80
C ASN A 4 -15.31 20.17 5.28
N ASN A 5 -14.39 20.66 4.46
CA ASN A 5 -14.47 20.56 2.99
C ASN A 5 -13.91 19.24 2.45
N SER A 6 -13.20 18.48 3.27
CA SER A 6 -12.60 17.20 2.89
C SER A 6 -13.70 16.19 2.57
N ARG A 7 -13.49 15.40 1.52
CA ARG A 7 -14.34 14.24 1.26
C ARG A 7 -13.86 13.07 2.09
N VAL A 8 -14.77 12.41 2.78
CA VAL A 8 -14.53 11.27 3.66
C VAL A 8 -15.44 10.11 3.30
N LYS A 9 -15.00 8.91 3.63
CA LYS A 9 -15.73 7.65 3.45
C LYS A 9 -15.40 6.69 4.59
N LEU A 10 -16.22 5.66 4.78
CA LEU A 10 -15.84 4.55 5.65
C LEU A 10 -14.61 3.84 5.11
N ALA A 11 -13.72 3.43 6.02
CA ALA A 11 -12.63 2.54 5.70
C ALA A 11 -13.17 1.17 5.23
N GLN A 12 -12.41 0.49 4.36
CA GLN A 12 -12.77 -0.86 3.93
C GLN A 12 -12.82 -1.79 5.15
N GLY A 13 -13.90 -2.56 5.27
CA GLY A 13 -14.14 -3.46 6.41
C GLY A 13 -14.74 -2.80 7.65
N ALA A 14 -14.97 -1.48 7.66
CA ALA A 14 -15.48 -0.72 8.81
C ALA A 14 -16.99 -0.45 8.74
N HIS A 15 -17.77 -1.39 8.20
CA HIS A 15 -19.22 -1.21 8.04
C HIS A 15 -19.91 -1.11 9.41
N PRO A 16 -20.71 -0.06 9.67
CA PRO A 16 -21.47 0.05 10.90
C PRO A 16 -22.59 -0.99 10.93
N PHE A 17 -22.82 -1.60 12.09
CA PHE A 17 -24.01 -2.41 12.37
C PHE A 17 -24.43 -2.27 13.83
N LEU A 18 -25.68 -2.60 14.11
CA LEU A 18 -26.20 -2.67 15.47
C LEU A 18 -25.76 -3.96 16.16
N ARG A 19 -25.06 -3.82 17.28
CA ARG A 19 -24.69 -4.93 18.16
C ARG A 19 -25.76 -5.19 19.23
N ALA A 20 -26.40 -4.12 19.69
CA ALA A 20 -27.56 -4.11 20.58
C ALA A 20 -28.38 -2.85 20.28
N ASP A 21 -29.55 -2.69 20.91
CA ASP A 21 -30.50 -1.60 20.62
C ASP A 21 -29.86 -0.19 20.67
N ASN A 22 -28.94 0.02 21.61
CA ASN A 22 -28.23 1.28 21.82
C ASN A 22 -26.72 1.19 21.59
N VAL A 23 -26.23 0.12 20.95
CA VAL A 23 -24.78 -0.09 20.71
C VAL A 23 -24.52 -0.37 19.24
N MET A 24 -23.69 0.47 18.62
CA MET A 24 -23.17 0.23 17.28
C MET A 24 -21.70 -0.17 17.29
N GLN A 25 -21.30 -0.98 16.30
CA GLN A 25 -19.93 -1.43 16.07
C GLN A 25 -19.56 -1.23 14.60
N PHE A 26 -18.26 -1.01 14.32
CA PHE A 26 -17.73 -0.84 12.97
C PHE A 26 -16.89 -2.05 12.57
N GLY A 27 -17.33 -2.84 11.59
CA GLY A 27 -16.64 -4.07 11.23
C GLY A 27 -16.76 -5.15 12.31
N THR A 28 -16.31 -6.37 12.02
CA THR A 28 -16.66 -7.55 12.83
C THR A 28 -15.77 -7.78 14.04
N ASP A 29 -14.59 -7.16 14.10
CA ASP A 29 -13.61 -7.35 15.18
C ASP A 29 -13.67 -6.22 16.22
N ALA A 30 -14.45 -6.45 17.28
CA ALA A 30 -14.62 -5.51 18.37
C ALA A 30 -13.34 -5.20 19.16
N THR A 31 -12.27 -6.00 19.01
CA THR A 31 -10.97 -5.73 19.66
C THR A 31 -10.18 -4.65 18.93
N ARG A 32 -10.53 -4.38 17.67
CA ARG A 32 -9.85 -3.42 16.79
C ARG A 32 -10.68 -2.18 16.48
N THR A 33 -11.98 -2.24 16.71
CA THR A 33 -12.91 -1.14 16.45
C THR A 33 -13.74 -0.86 17.69
N GLY A 34 -13.77 0.39 18.13
CA GLY A 34 -14.55 0.80 19.30
C GLY A 34 -16.04 0.55 19.13
N LEU A 35 -16.72 0.34 20.26
CA LEU A 35 -18.18 0.34 20.36
C LEU A 35 -18.64 1.76 20.66
N VAL A 36 -19.73 2.19 20.03
CA VAL A 36 -20.35 3.48 20.34
C VAL A 36 -21.73 3.21 20.91
N THR A 37 -21.96 3.73 22.11
CA THR A 37 -23.24 3.62 22.82
C THR A 37 -24.01 4.92 22.68
N THR A 38 -25.23 4.86 22.16
CA THR A 38 -26.13 6.00 22.02
C THR A 38 -27.56 5.50 21.84
N GLU A 39 -28.54 6.25 22.35
CA GLU A 39 -29.97 5.94 22.17
C GLU A 39 -30.39 5.99 20.68
N HIS A 40 -29.63 6.72 19.85
CA HIS A 40 -29.86 6.86 18.41
C HIS A 40 -29.03 5.90 17.56
N ALA A 41 -28.55 4.77 18.13
CA ALA A 41 -27.56 3.90 17.46
C ALA A 41 -28.02 3.42 16.08
N LYS A 42 -29.32 3.15 15.91
CA LYS A 42 -29.90 2.70 14.65
C LYS A 42 -29.80 3.76 13.56
N ASP A 43 -30.18 4.99 13.88
CA ASP A 43 -30.21 6.10 12.93
C ASP A 43 -28.79 6.58 12.61
N VAL A 44 -27.92 6.64 13.62
CA VAL A 44 -26.49 6.94 13.43
C VAL A 44 -25.82 5.88 12.55
N ALA A 45 -26.05 4.59 12.80
CA ALA A 45 -25.50 3.52 11.97
C ALA A 45 -25.99 3.61 10.51
N ALA A 46 -27.27 3.91 10.30
CA ALA A 46 -27.83 4.10 8.96
C ALA A 46 -27.20 5.30 8.22
N LEU A 47 -27.04 6.43 8.90
CA LEU A 47 -26.38 7.62 8.36
C LEU A 47 -24.90 7.36 8.05
N LEU A 48 -24.17 6.69 8.94
CA LEU A 48 -22.77 6.33 8.67
C LEU A 48 -22.67 5.30 7.53
N GLY A 49 -23.65 4.42 7.37
CA GLY A 49 -23.73 3.45 6.28
C GLY A 49 -23.72 4.08 4.89
N VAL A 50 -24.26 5.29 4.70
CA VAL A 50 -24.20 5.97 3.39
C VAL A 50 -22.80 6.49 3.04
N LEU A 51 -21.88 6.55 4.01
CA LEU A 51 -20.48 6.94 3.82
C LEU A 51 -19.63 5.85 3.16
N MET A 52 -20.24 4.75 2.71
CA MET A 52 -19.65 3.88 1.69
C MET A 52 -19.32 4.62 0.40
N ARG A 53 -20.01 5.73 0.13
CA ARG A 53 -19.68 6.68 -0.93
C ARG A 53 -19.12 7.97 -0.31
N PRO A 54 -18.09 8.58 -0.93
CA PRO A 54 -17.50 9.81 -0.39
C PRO A 54 -18.47 10.97 -0.21
N ARG A 55 -18.55 11.54 1.01
CA ARG A 55 -19.31 12.74 1.37
C ARG A 55 -18.40 13.83 1.94
N ARG A 56 -18.85 15.08 1.95
CA ARG A 56 -18.12 16.16 2.63
C ARG A 56 -18.23 15.99 4.14
N LEU A 57 -17.15 16.20 4.87
CA LEU A 57 -17.14 16.05 6.33
C LEU A 57 -18.14 16.99 7.02
N GLY A 58 -18.23 18.26 6.57
CA GLY A 58 -19.18 19.22 7.14
C GLY A 58 -20.62 18.73 7.10
N TRP A 59 -21.04 18.14 5.97
CA TRP A 59 -22.35 17.51 5.83
C TRP A 59 -22.54 16.35 6.81
N VAL A 60 -21.51 15.52 7.02
CA VAL A 60 -21.60 14.41 7.99
C VAL A 60 -21.81 14.94 9.41
N VAL A 61 -21.06 15.97 9.81
CA VAL A 61 -21.17 16.59 11.13
C VAL A 61 -22.55 17.22 11.32
N GLU A 62 -23.07 17.94 10.31
CA GLU A 62 -24.41 18.55 10.34
C GLU A 62 -25.51 17.49 10.52
N GLN A 63 -25.47 16.41 9.74
CA GLN A 63 -26.48 15.35 9.82
C GLN A 63 -26.42 14.56 11.12
N LEU A 64 -25.21 14.34 11.67
CA LEU A 64 -25.09 13.73 12.99
C LEU A 64 -25.59 14.69 14.08
N ALA A 65 -25.35 15.99 13.96
CA ALA A 65 -25.80 16.97 14.94
C ALA A 65 -27.33 17.04 15.05
N GLU A 66 -28.05 16.81 13.95
CA GLU A 66 -29.53 16.70 13.94
C GLU A 66 -30.03 15.48 14.74
N LEU A 67 -29.22 14.41 14.85
CA LEU A 67 -29.60 13.17 15.54
C LEU A 67 -29.16 13.14 17.01
N ILE A 68 -27.93 13.56 17.30
CA ILE A 68 -27.29 13.37 18.61
C ILE A 68 -26.79 14.66 19.25
N GLY A 69 -27.06 15.82 18.63
CA GLY A 69 -26.57 17.12 19.08
C GLY A 69 -25.15 17.45 18.60
N ALA A 70 -24.84 18.75 18.54
CA ALA A 70 -23.63 19.25 17.87
C ALA A 70 -22.31 18.81 18.53
N GLU A 71 -22.25 18.78 19.87
CA GLU A 71 -21.04 18.37 20.59
C GLU A 71 -20.76 16.88 20.43
N ALA A 72 -21.78 16.03 20.63
CA ALA A 72 -21.65 14.59 20.44
C ALA A 72 -21.31 14.22 18.99
N ALA A 73 -21.87 14.93 18.01
CA ALA A 73 -21.54 14.73 16.60
C ALA A 73 -20.07 15.03 16.29
N ARG A 74 -19.52 16.13 16.82
CA ARG A 74 -18.10 16.46 16.65
C ARG A 74 -17.20 15.44 17.32
N SER A 75 -17.49 15.09 18.58
CA SER A 75 -16.73 14.07 19.32
C SER A 75 -16.74 12.73 18.60
N LEU A 76 -17.90 12.27 18.13
CA LEU A 76 -18.02 11.02 17.39
C LEU A 76 -17.21 11.06 16.10
N VAL A 77 -17.27 12.15 15.33
CA VAL A 77 -16.50 12.29 14.09
C VAL A 77 -14.99 12.28 14.37
N ASP A 78 -14.54 12.97 15.42
CA ASP A 78 -13.13 12.99 15.81
C ASP A 78 -12.65 11.58 16.20
N ASP A 79 -13.46 10.83 16.95
CA ASP A 79 -13.17 9.43 17.29
C ASP A 79 -13.11 8.57 16.03
N LEU A 80 -14.10 8.67 15.12
CA LEU A 80 -14.12 7.88 13.89
C LEU A 80 -12.91 8.16 13.00
N VAL A 81 -12.44 9.41 12.95
CA VAL A 81 -11.21 9.78 12.23
C VAL A 81 -9.97 9.23 12.94
N SER A 82 -9.90 9.37 14.26
CA SER A 82 -8.78 8.90 15.08
C SER A 82 -8.58 7.38 14.97
N TYR A 83 -9.67 6.61 15.06
CA TYR A 83 -9.69 5.16 14.89
C TYR A 83 -9.65 4.69 13.43
N ARG A 84 -9.54 5.63 12.47
CA ARG A 84 -9.52 5.37 11.02
C ARG A 84 -10.74 4.62 10.49
N VAL A 85 -11.87 4.71 11.19
CA VAL A 85 -13.17 4.25 10.69
C VAL A 85 -13.65 5.18 9.58
N LEU A 86 -13.45 6.49 9.75
CA LEU A 86 -13.70 7.51 8.75
C LEU A 86 -12.35 7.99 8.18
N VAL A 87 -12.16 7.80 6.87
CA VAL A 87 -10.90 8.10 6.18
C VAL A 87 -11.09 9.09 5.04
N PRO A 88 -10.04 9.84 4.63
CA PRO A 88 -10.10 10.67 3.45
C PRO A 88 -10.44 9.85 2.21
N ALA A 89 -11.36 10.37 1.39
CA ALA A 89 -11.68 9.80 0.09
C ALA A 89 -10.66 10.28 -0.97
N ILE A 90 -9.41 9.87 -0.81
CA ILE A 90 -8.35 10.04 -1.80
C ILE A 90 -8.32 8.85 -2.76
N LYS A 91 -7.83 9.09 -3.98
CA LYS A 91 -7.52 8.04 -4.97
C LYS A 91 -6.01 8.06 -5.22
N PRO A 92 -5.20 7.44 -4.34
CA PRO A 92 -3.76 7.45 -4.45
C PRO A 92 -3.31 6.63 -5.66
N GLU A 93 -2.19 7.01 -6.24
CA GLU A 93 -1.62 6.39 -7.43
C GLU A 93 -0.38 5.54 -7.08
N VAL A 94 -0.13 4.51 -7.87
CA VAL A 94 1.15 3.78 -7.92
C VAL A 94 1.56 3.62 -9.39
N LEU A 95 2.83 3.90 -9.68
CA LEU A 95 3.42 3.59 -10.99
C LEU A 95 3.93 2.15 -10.99
N LEU A 96 3.57 1.34 -11.97
CA LEU A 96 4.03 -0.04 -12.09
C LEU A 96 4.89 -0.24 -13.33
N VAL A 97 6.11 -0.73 -13.10
CA VAL A 97 7.09 -1.12 -14.11
C VAL A 97 7.22 -2.65 -14.04
N GLY A 98 7.14 -3.32 -15.18
CA GLY A 98 7.19 -4.78 -15.28
C GLY A 98 5.90 -5.42 -15.76
N HIS A 99 5.96 -6.72 -16.01
CA HIS A 99 4.86 -7.50 -16.57
C HIS A 99 4.89 -8.95 -16.08
N GLY A 100 3.85 -9.71 -16.41
CA GLY A 100 3.71 -11.11 -16.02
C GLY A 100 2.75 -11.33 -14.85
N ARG A 101 2.68 -12.58 -14.37
CA ARG A 101 1.65 -13.01 -13.41
C ARG A 101 1.70 -12.24 -12.09
N LEU A 102 2.91 -12.03 -11.54
CA LEU A 102 3.09 -11.25 -10.32
C LEU A 102 2.66 -9.78 -10.51
N ALA A 103 3.02 -9.15 -11.63
CA ALA A 103 2.62 -7.77 -11.94
C ALA A 103 1.09 -7.63 -12.06
N THR A 104 0.43 -8.62 -12.69
CA THR A 104 -1.04 -8.68 -12.75
C THR A 104 -1.66 -8.85 -11.36
N ALA A 105 -1.11 -9.74 -10.53
CA ALA A 105 -1.60 -9.98 -9.17
C ALA A 105 -1.44 -8.73 -8.28
N VAL A 106 -0.28 -8.08 -8.31
CA VAL A 106 -0.02 -6.82 -7.58
C VAL A 106 -1.00 -5.74 -8.04
N THR A 107 -1.19 -5.59 -9.36
CA THR A 107 -2.13 -4.62 -9.94
C THR A 107 -3.56 -4.85 -9.46
N ALA A 108 -4.03 -6.10 -9.50
CA ALA A 108 -5.38 -6.46 -9.06
C ALA A 108 -5.59 -6.10 -7.58
N ARG A 109 -4.65 -6.47 -6.70
CA ARG A 109 -4.74 -6.17 -5.25
C ARG A 109 -4.72 -4.67 -4.96
N LEU A 110 -3.88 -3.90 -5.64
CA LEU A 110 -3.85 -2.44 -5.50
C LEU A 110 -5.18 -1.81 -5.93
N ARG A 111 -5.77 -2.26 -7.03
CA ARG A 111 -7.07 -1.76 -7.51
C ARG A 111 -8.23 -2.12 -6.57
N GLU A 112 -8.24 -3.34 -6.03
CA GLU A 112 -9.20 -3.74 -4.98
C GLU A 112 -9.09 -2.86 -3.73
N CYS A 113 -7.88 -2.42 -3.39
CA CYS A 113 -7.60 -1.47 -2.32
C CYS A 113 -7.95 -0.01 -2.68
N GLY A 114 -8.48 0.25 -3.88
CA GLY A 114 -8.92 1.57 -4.33
C GLY A 114 -7.82 2.50 -4.83
N LEU A 115 -6.64 1.97 -5.16
CA LEU A 115 -5.55 2.73 -5.76
C LEU A 115 -5.70 2.79 -7.27
N ASP A 116 -5.29 3.92 -7.86
CA ASP A 116 -5.02 3.98 -9.28
C ASP A 116 -3.67 3.34 -9.58
N VAL A 117 -3.62 2.46 -10.57
CA VAL A 117 -2.40 1.76 -10.95
C VAL A 117 -2.11 2.07 -12.40
N ARG A 118 -1.08 2.88 -12.61
CA ARG A 118 -0.61 3.24 -13.95
C ARG A 118 0.52 2.30 -14.32
N THR A 119 0.32 1.48 -15.33
CA THR A 119 1.32 0.51 -15.79
C THR A 119 2.04 1.04 -17.02
N GLN A 120 3.36 0.87 -17.07
CA GLN A 120 4.14 1.18 -18.26
C GLN A 120 3.63 0.39 -19.47
N ALA A 121 3.32 1.06 -20.57
CA ALA A 121 2.92 0.37 -21.80
C ALA A 121 4.12 -0.36 -22.42
N ARG A 122 3.88 -1.49 -23.11
CA ARG A 122 4.93 -2.36 -23.68
C ARG A 122 5.96 -1.63 -24.56
N ASN A 123 5.54 -0.58 -25.26
CA ASN A 123 6.38 0.21 -26.18
C ASN A 123 6.66 1.63 -25.64
N GLU A 124 6.36 1.92 -24.38
CA GLU A 124 6.67 3.20 -23.75
C GLU A 124 8.06 3.15 -23.13
N ALA A 125 8.92 4.10 -23.49
CA ALA A 125 10.21 4.25 -22.84
C ALA A 125 10.05 4.51 -21.34
N LEU A 126 10.85 3.84 -20.51
CA LEU A 126 10.77 3.93 -19.05
C LEU A 126 10.91 5.37 -18.55
N SER A 127 11.85 6.13 -19.14
CA SER A 127 12.05 7.55 -18.86
C SER A 127 10.80 8.39 -19.08
N LYS A 128 10.11 8.19 -20.22
CA LYS A 128 8.86 8.89 -20.57
C LYS A 128 7.73 8.53 -19.62
N PHE A 129 7.59 7.25 -19.29
CA PHE A 129 6.58 6.76 -18.35
C PHE A 129 6.74 7.38 -16.96
N LEU A 130 7.97 7.42 -16.44
CA LEU A 130 8.26 7.98 -15.12
C LEU A 130 8.14 9.51 -15.10
N LEU A 131 8.56 10.20 -16.17
CA LEU A 131 8.47 11.67 -16.28
C LEU A 131 7.02 12.18 -16.24
N ARG A 132 6.08 11.40 -16.78
CA ARG A 132 4.64 11.72 -16.76
C ARG A 132 3.99 11.56 -15.39
N GLY A 133 4.69 10.97 -14.42
CA GLY A 133 4.15 10.71 -13.08
C GLY A 133 4.69 11.70 -12.06
N ASP A 134 3.84 12.15 -11.15
CA ASP A 134 4.23 12.97 -10.01
C ASP A 134 5.40 12.33 -9.26
N THR A 135 6.40 13.13 -8.88
CA THR A 135 7.65 12.66 -8.27
C THR A 135 7.47 12.04 -6.90
N TRP A 136 6.35 12.26 -6.21
CA TRP A 136 5.99 11.68 -4.92
C TRP A 136 5.30 10.32 -5.03
N VAL A 137 4.77 9.98 -6.21
CA VAL A 137 4.09 8.71 -6.44
C VAL A 137 5.11 7.56 -6.40
N PRO A 138 4.87 6.51 -5.57
CA PRO A 138 5.77 5.37 -5.48
C PRO A 138 5.78 4.54 -6.76
N VAL A 139 6.90 3.87 -7.00
CA VAL A 139 7.12 3.01 -8.17
C VAL A 139 7.24 1.56 -7.72
N ALA A 140 6.36 0.68 -8.19
CA ALA A 140 6.50 -0.76 -8.06
C ALA A 140 7.31 -1.31 -9.25
N ALA A 141 8.46 -1.92 -8.98
CA ALA A 141 9.34 -2.51 -9.98
C ALA A 141 9.24 -4.04 -9.91
N VAL A 142 8.36 -4.64 -10.71
CA VAL A 142 7.93 -6.03 -10.56
C VAL A 142 8.62 -6.94 -11.57
N ASN A 143 9.40 -7.91 -11.08
CA ASN A 143 10.22 -8.84 -11.89
C ASN A 143 11.11 -8.11 -12.93
N THR A 144 11.64 -6.95 -12.55
CA THR A 144 12.43 -6.07 -13.43
C THR A 144 13.87 -5.91 -12.94
N THR A 145 14.51 -6.99 -12.46
CA THR A 145 15.87 -6.92 -11.89
C THR A 145 16.89 -6.38 -12.89
N ALA A 146 16.72 -6.70 -14.18
CA ALA A 146 17.56 -6.21 -15.26
C ALA A 146 17.47 -4.68 -15.47
N LEU A 147 16.35 -4.06 -15.06
CA LEU A 147 16.11 -2.63 -15.20
C LEU A 147 16.48 -1.82 -13.94
N LEU A 148 16.95 -2.47 -12.87
CA LEU A 148 17.22 -1.78 -11.59
C LEU A 148 18.28 -0.68 -11.70
N GLY A 149 19.27 -0.85 -12.58
CA GLY A 149 20.27 0.20 -12.86
C GLY A 149 19.65 1.43 -13.53
N GLU A 150 18.83 1.24 -14.57
CA GLU A 150 18.13 2.32 -15.25
C GLU A 150 17.11 3.00 -14.32
N LEU A 151 16.36 2.21 -13.55
CA LEU A 151 15.44 2.71 -12.53
C LEU A 151 16.19 3.59 -11.51
N ALA A 152 17.35 3.15 -11.00
CA ALA A 152 18.12 3.96 -10.06
C ALA A 152 18.49 5.33 -10.63
N ALA A 153 18.90 5.38 -11.91
CA ALA A 153 19.23 6.64 -12.58
C ALA A 153 17.99 7.53 -12.75
N LEU A 154 16.89 6.98 -13.25
CA LEU A 154 15.66 7.73 -13.55
C LEU A 154 14.88 8.15 -12.30
N THR A 155 15.00 7.42 -11.19
CA THR A 155 14.31 7.72 -9.94
C THR A 155 15.17 8.46 -8.93
N ARG A 156 16.43 8.79 -9.24
CA ARG A 156 17.38 9.45 -8.32
C ARG A 156 16.82 10.72 -7.67
N GLN A 157 16.10 11.52 -8.45
CA GLN A 157 15.54 12.81 -7.99
C GLN A 157 14.08 12.70 -7.54
N ARG A 158 13.44 11.53 -7.64
CA ARG A 158 12.07 11.33 -7.20
C ARG A 158 12.01 11.25 -5.67
N GLN A 159 10.87 11.66 -5.10
CA GLN A 159 10.62 11.63 -3.66
C GLN A 159 9.88 10.35 -3.25
N GLY A 160 9.02 9.84 -4.13
CA GLY A 160 8.36 8.56 -3.96
C GLY A 160 9.35 7.40 -3.97
N ALA A 161 9.13 6.44 -3.08
CA ALA A 161 9.97 5.26 -2.96
C ALA A 161 9.84 4.37 -4.20
N VAL A 162 10.91 3.63 -4.52
CA VAL A 162 10.84 2.49 -5.44
C VAL A 162 10.75 1.22 -4.60
N LEU A 163 9.80 0.35 -4.90
CA LEU A 163 9.65 -0.95 -4.28
C LEU A 163 9.87 -2.04 -5.34
N PRO A 164 11.07 -2.65 -5.38
CA PRO A 164 11.29 -3.87 -6.15
C PRO A 164 10.43 -5.00 -5.61
N VAL A 165 9.81 -5.78 -6.48
CA VAL A 165 9.06 -6.98 -6.13
C VAL A 165 9.47 -8.07 -7.08
N THR A 166 10.28 -9.03 -6.61
CA THR A 166 10.86 -10.05 -7.48
C THR A 166 10.44 -11.43 -7.03
N GLN A 167 9.80 -12.17 -7.93
CA GLN A 167 9.56 -13.59 -7.75
C GLN A 167 10.77 -14.40 -8.19
N VAL A 168 11.21 -15.29 -7.31
CA VAL A 168 12.24 -16.30 -7.59
C VAL A 168 11.61 -17.64 -7.23
N ASP A 169 11.23 -18.41 -8.25
CA ASP A 169 10.56 -19.70 -8.12
C ASP A 169 9.30 -19.64 -7.23
N ALA A 170 9.36 -20.30 -6.05
CA ALA A 170 8.28 -20.43 -5.07
C ALA A 170 8.31 -19.36 -3.96
N ARG A 171 9.11 -18.30 -4.10
CA ARG A 171 9.16 -17.18 -3.16
C ARG A 171 9.11 -15.83 -3.85
N VAL A 172 8.65 -14.81 -3.13
CA VAL A 172 8.64 -13.42 -3.57
C VAL A 172 9.41 -12.56 -2.58
N VAL A 173 10.37 -11.80 -3.10
CA VAL A 173 11.09 -10.77 -2.35
C VAL A 173 10.41 -9.44 -2.60
N VAL A 174 9.86 -8.83 -1.55
CA VAL A 174 9.21 -7.52 -1.56
C VAL A 174 10.14 -6.51 -0.89
N GLY A 175 10.69 -5.61 -1.69
CA GLY A 175 11.69 -4.64 -1.27
C GLY A 175 13.12 -4.99 -1.68
N PRO A 176 14.12 -4.29 -1.12
CA PRO A 176 13.98 -3.32 -0.03
C PRO A 176 13.18 -2.08 -0.46
N VAL A 177 12.56 -1.38 0.50
CA VAL A 177 11.98 -0.05 0.25
C VAL A 177 13.13 0.91 -0.12
N CYS A 178 13.24 1.25 -1.40
CA CYS A 178 14.26 2.17 -1.88
C CYS A 178 13.78 3.61 -1.71
N ALA A 179 14.21 4.27 -0.64
CA ALA A 179 13.88 5.64 -0.29
C ALA A 179 15.09 6.34 0.34
N ARG A 180 15.06 7.68 0.43
CA ARG A 180 16.15 8.49 1.01
C ARG A 180 15.83 8.87 2.47
N PRO A 181 16.82 8.82 3.39
CA PRO A 181 18.10 8.12 3.26
C PRO A 181 17.89 6.59 3.24
N GLY A 182 18.68 5.84 2.45
CA GLY A 182 18.55 4.39 2.31
C GLY A 182 19.02 3.83 0.97
N PRO A 183 18.88 2.51 0.74
CA PRO A 183 19.33 1.88 -0.50
C PRO A 183 18.56 2.40 -1.70
N CYS A 184 19.24 2.58 -2.82
CA CYS A 184 18.59 2.84 -4.10
C CYS A 184 18.37 1.53 -4.89
N PRO A 185 17.63 1.55 -6.02
CA PRO A 185 17.44 0.35 -6.84
C PRO A 185 18.77 -0.31 -7.30
N LEU A 186 19.85 0.47 -7.48
CA LEU A 186 21.16 -0.08 -7.83
C LEU A 186 21.75 -0.92 -6.68
N CYS A 187 21.56 -0.52 -5.42
CA CYS A 187 21.98 -1.34 -4.28
C CYS A 187 21.34 -2.73 -4.32
N VAL A 188 20.09 -2.82 -4.74
CA VAL A 188 19.37 -4.09 -4.86
C VAL A 188 20.02 -4.98 -5.91
N ARG A 189 20.42 -4.41 -7.05
CA ARG A 189 21.18 -5.14 -8.07
C ARG A 189 22.55 -5.59 -7.56
N LEU A 190 23.26 -4.75 -6.82
CA LEU A 190 24.56 -5.10 -6.24
C LEU A 190 24.44 -6.24 -5.22
N TYR A 191 23.46 -6.19 -4.30
CA TYR A 191 23.22 -7.29 -3.37
C TYR A 191 22.81 -8.60 -4.06
N LEU A 192 22.12 -8.54 -5.20
CA LEU A 192 21.85 -9.73 -6.01
C LEU A 192 23.14 -10.32 -6.58
N LEU A 193 24.04 -9.47 -7.07
CA LEU A 193 25.33 -9.87 -7.63
C LEU A 193 26.30 -10.42 -6.57
N ASP A 194 26.30 -9.86 -5.36
CA ASP A 194 27.07 -10.39 -4.23
C ASP A 194 26.64 -11.82 -3.89
N ARG A 195 25.33 -12.07 -3.93
CA ARG A 195 24.75 -13.38 -3.63
C ARG A 195 24.97 -14.38 -4.76
N ASP A 196 24.86 -13.92 -6.01
CA ASP A 196 25.04 -14.72 -7.21
C ASP A 196 25.76 -13.91 -8.30
N PRO A 197 27.08 -14.08 -8.45
CA PRO A 197 27.84 -13.40 -9.50
C PRO A 197 27.34 -13.71 -10.92
N ASN A 198 26.61 -14.82 -11.11
CA ASN A 198 26.05 -15.22 -12.39
C ASN A 198 24.61 -14.74 -12.60
N TRP A 199 24.07 -13.90 -11.71
CA TRP A 199 22.71 -13.34 -11.84
C TRP A 199 22.40 -12.75 -13.23
N PRO A 200 23.31 -12.06 -13.93
CA PRO A 200 23.04 -11.58 -15.29
C PRO A 200 22.68 -12.69 -16.29
N VAL A 201 23.20 -13.91 -16.09
CA VAL A 201 22.83 -15.07 -16.91
C VAL A 201 21.39 -15.49 -16.63
N VAL A 202 20.96 -15.44 -15.36
CA VAL A 202 19.56 -15.70 -14.96
C VAL A 202 18.64 -14.65 -15.60
N GLU A 203 18.99 -13.37 -15.54
CA GLU A 203 18.20 -12.29 -16.16
C GLU A 203 18.03 -12.45 -17.68
N GLN A 204 19.06 -12.98 -18.35
CA GLN A 204 19.04 -13.19 -19.80
C GLN A 204 18.29 -14.47 -20.21
N ARG A 205 18.40 -15.55 -19.42
CA ARG A 205 17.94 -16.89 -19.82
C ARG A 205 16.63 -17.32 -19.16
N ALA A 206 16.26 -16.75 -18.01
CA ALA A 206 15.04 -17.11 -17.29
C ALA A 206 13.99 -16.00 -17.41
N PRO A 207 12.80 -16.28 -17.98
CA PRO A 207 11.72 -15.31 -18.01
C PRO A 207 11.05 -15.24 -16.64
N LEU A 208 11.61 -14.43 -15.72
CA LEU A 208 11.06 -14.21 -14.37
C LEU A 208 9.57 -13.80 -14.37
N SER A 209 9.07 -13.24 -15.48
CA SER A 209 7.67 -12.86 -15.66
C SER A 209 6.71 -14.02 -15.97
N VAL A 210 7.21 -15.22 -16.30
CA VAL A 210 6.40 -16.34 -16.84
C VAL A 210 6.35 -17.57 -15.92
N GLN A 211 7.43 -17.89 -15.20
CA GLN A 211 7.60 -19.21 -14.56
C GLN A 211 7.47 -19.28 -13.03
N GLY A 212 6.85 -18.28 -12.41
CA GLY A 212 6.65 -18.27 -10.96
C GLY A 212 5.55 -19.21 -10.45
N GLU A 213 5.73 -19.76 -9.24
CA GLU A 213 4.70 -20.50 -8.51
C GLU A 213 3.49 -19.56 -8.16
N PRO A 214 2.24 -19.94 -8.50
CA PRO A 214 1.08 -19.06 -8.35
C PRO A 214 0.69 -18.66 -6.91
N ILE A 215 0.84 -19.55 -5.93
CA ILE A 215 0.49 -19.27 -4.53
C ILE A 215 1.48 -18.26 -3.95
N ALA A 216 2.78 -18.43 -4.21
CA ALA A 216 3.83 -17.48 -3.86
C ALA A 216 3.58 -16.11 -4.50
N ALA A 217 3.19 -16.08 -5.78
CA ALA A 217 2.83 -14.84 -6.46
C ALA A 217 1.65 -14.13 -5.79
N ALA A 218 0.61 -14.88 -5.41
CA ALA A 218 -0.57 -14.33 -4.74
C ALA A 218 -0.25 -13.78 -3.35
N ALA A 219 0.54 -14.53 -2.56
CA ALA A 219 0.99 -14.12 -1.24
C ALA A 219 1.90 -12.88 -1.34
N GLY A 220 2.92 -12.93 -2.19
CA GLY A 220 3.82 -11.81 -2.44
C GLY A 220 3.09 -10.55 -2.92
N ALA A 221 2.08 -10.70 -3.79
CA ALA A 221 1.26 -9.58 -4.24
C ALA A 221 0.46 -8.92 -3.11
N ALA A 222 -0.05 -9.70 -2.15
CA ALA A 222 -0.73 -9.16 -0.99
C ALA A 222 0.21 -8.32 -0.11
N PHE A 223 1.42 -8.84 0.19
CA PHE A 223 2.43 -8.11 0.96
C PHE A 223 2.93 -6.85 0.23
N ALA A 224 3.18 -6.95 -1.08
CA ALA A 224 3.54 -5.81 -1.91
C ALA A 224 2.44 -4.73 -1.90
N ALA A 225 1.17 -5.13 -2.02
CA ALA A 225 0.06 -4.20 -1.98
C ALA A 225 -0.04 -3.46 -0.63
N VAL A 226 0.19 -4.15 0.50
CA VAL A 226 0.23 -3.51 1.83
C VAL A 226 1.34 -2.46 1.91
N LEU A 227 2.55 -2.78 1.48
CA LEU A 227 3.66 -1.82 1.51
C LEU A 227 3.41 -0.63 0.56
N LEU A 228 2.98 -0.89 -0.67
CA LEU A 228 2.69 0.16 -1.66
C LEU A 228 1.54 1.07 -1.23
N ARG A 229 0.51 0.53 -0.57
CA ARG A 229 -0.56 1.33 0.06
C ARG A 229 0.00 2.34 1.05
N ARG A 230 0.84 1.87 1.97
CA ARG A 230 1.45 2.72 3.00
C ARG A 230 2.38 3.75 2.39
N LEU A 231 3.17 3.36 1.38
CA LEU A 231 4.04 4.27 0.62
C LEU A 231 3.25 5.33 -0.15
N ALA A 232 2.06 4.98 -0.66
CA ALA A 232 1.14 5.90 -1.31
C ALA A 232 0.28 6.72 -0.33
N GLY A 233 0.52 6.61 0.98
CA GLY A 233 -0.19 7.37 2.01
C GLY A 233 -1.61 6.90 2.29
N VAL A 234 -2.00 5.70 1.85
CA VAL A 234 -3.29 5.10 2.20
C VAL A 234 -3.26 4.72 3.68
N PRO A 235 -4.25 5.16 4.49
CA PRO A 235 -4.38 4.72 5.86
C PRO A 235 -4.54 3.19 5.95
N ASP A 236 -3.91 2.59 6.96
CA ASP A 236 -4.19 1.20 7.33
C ASP A 236 -5.63 1.07 7.87
N PRO A 237 -6.21 -0.15 7.83
CA PRO A 237 -7.53 -0.40 8.39
C PRO A 237 -7.67 0.01 9.88
N PRO A 238 -8.90 0.21 10.38
CA PRO A 238 -9.16 0.46 11.79
C PRO A 238 -8.47 -0.56 12.71
N GLY A 239 -7.98 -0.07 13.86
CA GLY A 239 -7.30 -0.87 14.87
C GLY A 239 -5.91 -1.38 14.48
N VAL A 240 -5.37 -0.96 13.32
CA VAL A 240 -4.01 -1.29 12.91
C VAL A 240 -3.10 -0.07 13.06
N SER A 241 -2.17 -0.14 14.00
CA SER A 241 -1.14 0.88 14.22
C SER A 241 0.24 0.39 13.80
N ALA A 242 0.41 0.10 12.51
CA ALA A 242 1.74 -0.20 11.98
C ALA A 242 2.48 1.09 11.63
N PRO A 243 3.80 1.17 11.89
CA PRO A 243 4.61 2.29 11.44
C PRO A 243 4.69 2.31 9.90
N LYS A 244 5.02 3.48 9.35
CA LYS A 244 5.34 3.60 7.93
C LYS A 244 6.54 2.68 7.60
N PRO A 245 6.58 2.07 6.40
CA PRO A 245 7.73 1.29 5.96
C PRO A 245 8.99 2.16 5.95
N ASN A 246 10.02 1.70 6.68
CA ASN A 246 11.32 2.36 6.69
C ASN A 246 12.08 2.03 5.40
N ALA A 247 12.96 2.95 4.98
CA ALA A 247 13.91 2.67 3.92
C ALA A 247 14.74 1.43 4.26
N GLY A 248 15.02 0.59 3.26
CA GLY A 248 15.74 -0.66 3.44
C GLY A 248 14.88 -1.85 3.86
N LEU A 249 13.62 -1.65 4.29
CA LEU A 249 12.74 -2.76 4.68
C LEU A 249 12.54 -3.73 3.52
N LEU A 250 12.92 -4.99 3.73
CA LEU A 250 12.77 -6.11 2.81
C LEU A 250 11.93 -7.19 3.50
N THR A 251 10.99 -7.78 2.76
CA THR A 251 10.19 -8.91 3.21
C THR A 251 10.31 -10.05 2.21
N VAL A 252 10.70 -11.24 2.67
CA VAL A 252 10.65 -12.46 1.87
C VAL A 252 9.36 -13.19 2.23
N VAL A 253 8.57 -13.50 1.21
CA VAL A 253 7.31 -14.24 1.32
C VAL A 253 7.50 -15.58 0.60
N ASP A 254 7.49 -16.66 1.35
CA ASP A 254 7.65 -18.03 0.87
C ASP A 254 6.61 -18.92 1.56
N PRO A 255 5.42 -19.10 0.97
CA PRO A 255 4.34 -19.87 1.60
C PRO A 255 4.69 -21.32 1.95
N PHE A 256 5.78 -21.86 1.39
CA PHE A 256 6.21 -23.24 1.57
C PHE A 256 7.38 -23.38 2.57
N ALA A 257 8.01 -22.27 2.97
CA ALA A 257 9.05 -22.29 3.98
C ALA A 257 8.50 -22.52 5.40
N PRO A 258 9.29 -23.11 6.33
CA PRO A 258 8.89 -23.25 7.74
C PRO A 258 8.51 -21.93 8.41
N ASN A 259 9.15 -20.84 7.99
CA ASN A 259 8.80 -19.47 8.35
C ASN A 259 8.32 -18.75 7.08
N PRO A 260 7.00 -18.71 6.82
CA PRO A 260 6.49 -18.25 5.53
C PRO A 260 6.76 -16.79 5.20
N VAL A 261 7.07 -15.99 6.21
CA VAL A 261 7.38 -14.58 6.09
C VAL A 261 8.61 -14.29 6.94
N SER A 262 9.59 -13.63 6.34
CA SER A 262 10.76 -13.11 7.06
C SER A 262 11.04 -11.68 6.63
N THR A 263 11.56 -10.87 7.54
CA THR A 263 11.88 -9.46 7.31
C THR A 263 13.34 -9.17 7.59
N ALA A 264 13.93 -8.29 6.80
CA ALA A 264 15.26 -7.76 7.00
C ALA A 264 15.29 -6.27 6.66
N THR A 265 16.36 -5.59 7.07
CA THR A 265 16.62 -4.20 6.65
C THR A 265 17.96 -4.18 5.92
N LEU A 266 17.94 -3.73 4.66
CA LEU A 266 19.15 -3.58 3.87
C LEU A 266 19.64 -2.12 3.92
N PRO A 267 20.90 -1.87 4.32
CA PRO A 267 21.51 -0.55 4.20
C PRO A 267 21.82 -0.23 2.73
N PRO A 268 22.24 1.01 2.41
CA PRO A 268 22.93 1.28 1.15
C PRO A 268 24.11 0.32 0.97
N HIS A 269 24.25 -0.20 -0.25
CA HIS A 269 25.36 -1.08 -0.59
C HIS A 269 26.69 -0.28 -0.57
N PRO A 270 27.78 -0.82 0.01
CA PRO A 270 29.05 -0.11 0.16
C PRO A 270 29.67 0.31 -1.19
N ASP A 271 29.54 -0.49 -2.23
CA ASP A 271 30.08 -0.15 -3.56
C ASP A 271 29.11 0.64 -4.46
N CYS A 272 28.03 1.21 -3.91
CA CYS A 272 27.00 1.85 -4.72
C CYS A 272 27.37 3.28 -5.15
N ALA A 273 27.81 3.47 -6.39
CA ALA A 273 28.12 4.80 -6.93
C ALA A 273 26.94 5.81 -7.00
N MET A 274 25.71 5.40 -6.70
CA MET A 274 24.50 6.24 -6.81
C MET A 274 24.05 6.90 -5.52
N CYS A 275 24.25 6.22 -4.38
CA CYS A 275 23.75 6.65 -3.08
C CYS A 275 24.76 6.43 -1.94
N PHE A 276 26.03 6.24 -2.28
CA PHE A 276 27.14 6.37 -1.35
C PHE A 276 27.19 7.80 -0.80
#